data_AF-A0AA49JB41-F1
#
_entry.id   AF-A0AA49JB41-F1
#
_cell.length_a   1.000
_cell.length_b   1.000
_cell.length_c   1.000
_cell.angle_alpha   90.00
_cell.angle_beta   90.00
_cell.angle_gamma   90.00
#
_symmetry.space_group_name_H-M   'P 1'
#
loop_
_entity.id
_entity.type
_entity.pdbx_description
1 polymer ?
#
loop_
_entity_poly.entity_id
_entity_poly.type
_entity_poly.pdbx_seq_one_letter_code
_entity_poly.pdbx_strand_id
1 'polypeptide(L)'
;MENFRKLAYESLKVEPVQFSENSENDYVLATYYKNESNVIGDGTLKYVIINIAEEKVIKKGSLPQGNIKWISDYEVEIFSPPGIPKDQTETADDYKTIYNVKNGTTTNKKGAAN
;
A
#
# COMPACT_ATOMS: atom_id res chain seq x y z
N MET A 1 9.08 -21.22 -9.57
CA MET A 1 9.39 -19.78 -9.72
C MET A 1 8.16 -19.04 -9.26
N GLU A 2 8.33 -18.15 -8.29
CA GLU A 2 7.27 -17.48 -7.53
C GLU A 2 6.35 -16.63 -8.43
N ASN A 3 5.21 -17.19 -8.86
CA ASN A 3 4.28 -16.56 -9.80
C ASN A 3 3.76 -15.18 -9.32
N PHE A 4 3.70 -14.95 -8.01
CA PHE A 4 3.37 -13.64 -7.46
C PHE A 4 4.36 -12.53 -7.86
N ARG A 5 5.65 -12.85 -8.06
CA ARG A 5 6.65 -11.88 -8.51
C ARG A 5 6.33 -11.41 -9.92
N LYS A 6 6.00 -12.34 -10.81
CA LYS A 6 5.57 -12.04 -12.18
C LYS A 6 4.34 -11.14 -12.16
N LEU A 7 3.32 -11.50 -11.37
CA LEU A 7 2.10 -10.70 -11.22
C LEU A 7 2.39 -9.29 -10.71
N ALA A 8 3.33 -9.14 -9.76
CA ALA A 8 3.73 -7.83 -9.25
C ALA A 8 4.38 -6.97 -10.33
N TYR A 9 5.33 -7.52 -11.10
CA TYR A 9 5.98 -6.80 -12.21
C TYR A 9 4.98 -6.43 -13.32
N GLU A 10 4.08 -7.34 -13.69
CA GLU A 10 3.02 -7.08 -14.68
C GLU A 10 2.02 -6.02 -14.21
N SER A 11 1.71 -6.00 -12.91
CA SER A 11 0.77 -5.06 -12.31
C SER A 11 1.35 -3.67 -12.11
N LEU A 12 2.59 -3.58 -11.64
CA LEU A 12 3.25 -2.31 -11.33
C LEU A 12 3.94 -1.69 -12.55
N LYS A 13 4.40 -2.52 -13.51
CA LYS A 13 5.13 -2.13 -14.74
C LYS A 13 6.38 -1.28 -14.47
N VAL A 14 7.13 -1.65 -13.44
CA VAL A 14 8.28 -0.88 -12.90
C VAL A 14 9.29 -1.84 -12.26
N GLU A 15 10.53 -1.39 -12.14
CA GLU A 15 11.63 -2.09 -11.45
C GLU A 15 12.53 -1.06 -10.73
N PRO A 16 13.15 -1.40 -9.59
CA PRO A 16 13.04 -2.67 -8.83
C PRO A 16 11.79 -2.71 -7.94
N VAL A 17 11.14 -3.88 -7.82
CA VAL A 17 10.01 -4.08 -6.90
C VAL A 17 10.50 -4.67 -5.58
N GLN A 18 10.07 -4.09 -4.47
CA GLN A 18 10.28 -4.61 -3.12
C GLN A 18 9.11 -5.52 -2.75
N PHE A 19 9.39 -6.61 -2.03
CA PHE A 19 8.39 -7.58 -1.61
C PHE A 19 8.42 -7.73 -0.09
N SER A 20 7.25 -7.77 0.53
CA SER A 20 7.06 -8.06 1.93
C SER A 20 5.91 -9.05 2.07
N GLU A 21 6.21 -10.28 2.45
CA GLU A 21 5.21 -11.28 2.81
C GLU A 21 4.61 -10.96 4.17
N ASN A 22 3.38 -11.41 4.40
CA ASN A 22 2.80 -11.44 5.73
C ASN A 22 3.37 -12.62 6.54
N SER A 23 3.13 -12.67 7.85
CA SER A 23 3.68 -13.73 8.72
C SER A 23 3.33 -15.15 8.29
N GLU A 24 2.16 -15.34 7.68
CA GLU A 24 1.63 -16.63 7.24
C GLU A 24 2.10 -17.03 5.82
N ASN A 25 2.79 -16.13 5.11
CA ASN A 25 3.25 -16.30 3.73
C ASN A 25 2.15 -16.69 2.73
N ASP A 26 0.89 -16.27 2.97
CA ASP A 26 -0.24 -16.46 2.07
C ASP A 26 -0.60 -15.17 1.30
N TYR A 27 -0.08 -14.02 1.74
CA TYR A 27 -0.18 -12.75 1.02
C TYR A 27 1.18 -12.07 0.88
N VAL A 28 1.35 -11.35 -0.22
CA VAL A 28 2.53 -10.51 -0.45
C VAL A 28 2.12 -9.08 -0.79
N LEU A 29 2.77 -8.15 -0.11
CA LEU A 29 2.77 -6.73 -0.43
C LEU A 29 4.00 -6.46 -1.31
N ALA A 30 3.75 -6.05 -2.55
CA ALA A 30 4.79 -5.61 -3.46
C ALA A 30 4.71 -4.10 -3.67
N THR A 31 5.83 -3.41 -3.49
CA THR A 31 5.93 -1.95 -3.56
C THR A 31 7.02 -1.50 -4.50
N TYR A 32 6.82 -0.33 -5.09
CA TYR A 32 7.84 0.38 -5.86
C TYR A 32 7.79 1.85 -5.47
N TYR A 33 8.95 2.40 -5.15
CA TYR A 33 9.08 3.83 -4.85
C TYR A 33 9.89 4.50 -5.95
N LYS A 34 9.27 5.47 -6.64
CA LYS A 34 9.97 6.34 -7.58
C LYS A 34 10.12 7.70 -6.94
N ASN A 35 11.36 8.14 -6.74
CA ASN A 35 11.65 9.53 -6.47
C ASN A 35 11.92 10.22 -7.81
N GLU A 36 10.97 11.00 -8.32
CA GLU A 36 11.11 11.70 -9.62
C GLU A 36 11.94 12.99 -9.50
N SER A 37 12.06 13.52 -8.29
CA SER A 37 12.84 14.70 -7.96
C SER A 37 13.91 14.32 -6.94
N ASN A 38 15.12 14.92 -6.98
CA ASN A 38 16.07 14.83 -5.85
C ASN A 38 15.57 15.59 -4.59
N VAL A 39 14.28 15.89 -4.54
CA VAL A 39 13.59 16.58 -3.45
C VAL A 39 13.03 15.51 -2.52
N ILE A 40 13.42 15.57 -1.26
CA ILE A 40 12.90 14.68 -0.20
C ILE A 40 11.40 14.91 -0.10
N GLY A 41 10.62 13.85 -0.32
CA GLY A 41 9.17 13.87 -0.16
C GLY A 41 8.37 13.89 -1.46
N ASP A 42 8.96 14.04 -2.64
CA ASP A 42 8.18 14.14 -3.91
C ASP A 42 7.95 12.79 -4.63
N GLY A 43 8.24 11.68 -3.94
CA GLY A 43 8.14 10.36 -4.52
C GLY A 43 6.72 9.77 -4.51
N THR A 44 6.39 9.01 -5.54
CA THR A 44 5.14 8.24 -5.59
C THR A 44 5.43 6.77 -5.28
N LEU A 45 4.76 6.25 -4.26
CA LEU A 45 4.78 4.82 -3.95
C LEU A 45 3.67 4.12 -4.74
N LYS A 46 4.02 3.15 -5.57
CA LYS A 46 3.06 2.21 -6.16
C LYS A 46 3.04 0.93 -5.34
N TYR A 47 1.87 0.33 -5.18
CA TYR A 47 1.74 -0.92 -4.45
C TYR A 47 0.74 -1.88 -5.09
N VAL A 48 0.94 -3.16 -4.83
CA VAL A 48 0.01 -4.24 -5.13
C VAL A 48 0.05 -5.27 -4.01
N ILE A 49 -1.11 -5.81 -3.65
CA ILE A 49 -1.27 -6.89 -2.67
C ILE A 49 -1.81 -8.09 -3.42
N ILE A 50 -1.15 -9.23 -3.27
CA ILE A 50 -1.43 -10.46 -4.00
C ILE A 50 -1.74 -11.56 -2.98
N ASN A 51 -2.84 -12.29 -3.21
CA ASN A 51 -3.06 -13.59 -2.59
C ASN A 51 -2.21 -14.62 -3.34
N ILE A 52 -1.27 -15.26 -2.63
CA ILE A 52 -0.32 -16.21 -3.20
C ILE A 52 -1.02 -17.50 -3.63
N ALA A 53 -1.94 -18.01 -2.81
CA ALA A 53 -2.64 -19.26 -3.08
C ALA A 53 -3.59 -19.15 -4.28
N GLU A 54 -4.27 -18.01 -4.43
CA GLU A 54 -5.18 -17.74 -5.55
C GLU A 54 -4.49 -17.10 -6.77
N GLU A 55 -3.20 -16.76 -6.65
CA GLU A 55 -2.42 -16.06 -7.67
C GLU A 55 -3.13 -14.79 -8.18
N LYS A 56 -3.72 -14.03 -7.25
CA LYS A 56 -4.66 -12.96 -7.57
C LYS A 56 -4.27 -11.66 -6.91
N VAL A 57 -4.25 -10.58 -7.71
CA VAL A 57 -4.18 -9.23 -7.18
C VAL A 57 -5.50 -8.89 -6.48
N ILE A 58 -5.43 -8.66 -5.18
CA ILE A 58 -6.61 -8.29 -4.37
C ILE A 58 -6.73 -6.78 -4.17
N LYS A 59 -5.61 -6.05 -4.20
CA LYS A 59 -5.62 -4.58 -4.14
C LYS A 59 -4.39 -4.01 -4.84
N LYS A 60 -4.53 -2.84 -5.45
CA LYS A 60 -3.41 -2.07 -5.99
C LYS A 60 -3.69 -0.58 -5.86
N GLY A 61 -2.65 0.23 -5.85
CA GLY A 61 -2.81 1.68 -5.77
C GLY A 61 -1.51 2.44 -5.96
N SER A 62 -1.62 3.75 -5.83
CA SER A 62 -0.49 4.66 -5.84
C SER A 62 -0.72 5.73 -4.79
N LEU A 63 0.33 6.03 -4.02
CA LEU A 63 0.30 6.94 -2.88
C LEU A 63 1.37 8.02 -3.12
N PRO A 64 0.97 9.25 -3.47
CA PRO A 64 1.87 10.39 -3.49
C PRO A 64 2.39 10.62 -2.06
N GLN A 65 3.70 10.58 -1.87
CA GLN A 65 4.36 10.80 -0.57
C GLN A 65 3.87 9.88 0.57
N GLY A 66 3.16 8.79 0.24
CA GLY A 66 2.55 7.90 1.21
C GLY A 66 3.41 6.69 1.54
N ASN A 67 2.88 5.86 2.45
CA ASN A 67 3.53 4.63 2.90
C ASN A 67 2.48 3.51 3.02
N ILE A 68 2.92 2.26 2.85
CA ILE A 68 2.13 1.07 3.09
C ILE A 68 2.99 0.00 3.75
N LYS A 69 2.46 -0.64 4.80
CA LYS A 69 3.14 -1.70 5.54
C LYS A 69 2.15 -2.67 6.15
N TRP A 70 2.59 -3.91 6.41
CA TRP A 70 1.86 -4.83 7.30
C TRP A 70 1.88 -4.30 8.73
N ILE A 71 0.74 -4.39 9.40
CA ILE A 71 0.60 -4.12 10.84
C ILE A 71 0.12 -5.34 11.63
N SER A 72 -0.45 -6.32 10.93
CA SER A 72 -0.80 -7.65 11.43
C SER A 72 -0.71 -8.66 10.28
N ASP A 73 -0.96 -9.95 10.57
CA ASP A 73 -0.87 -11.03 9.58
C ASP A 73 -1.80 -10.81 8.37
N TYR A 74 -2.90 -10.08 8.56
CA TYR A 74 -3.90 -9.87 7.52
C TYR A 74 -4.32 -8.41 7.34
N GLU A 75 -3.59 -7.48 7.92
CA GLU A 75 -3.92 -6.05 7.81
C GLU A 75 -2.71 -5.24 7.38
N VAL A 76 -2.96 -4.36 6.42
CA VAL A 76 -1.99 -3.33 5.99
C VAL A 76 -2.48 -1.96 6.42
N GLU A 77 -1.54 -1.16 6.95
CA GLU A 77 -1.74 0.25 7.16
C GLU A 77 -1.29 1.00 5.92
N ILE A 78 -2.20 1.78 5.34
CA ILE A 78 -1.98 2.65 4.19
C ILE A 78 -2.02 4.09 4.70
N PHE A 79 -0.89 4.78 4.65
CA PHE A 79 -0.78 6.20 4.96
C PHE A 79 -0.73 6.99 3.65
N SER A 80 -1.71 7.87 3.45
CA SER A 80 -1.83 8.69 2.25
C SER A 80 -1.97 10.17 2.64
N PRO A 81 -0.85 10.89 2.84
CA PRO A 81 -0.91 12.29 3.25
C PRO A 81 -1.61 13.14 2.17
N PRO A 82 -2.29 14.22 2.54
CA PRO A 82 -2.85 15.14 1.57
C PRO A 82 -1.72 16.00 0.99
N GLY A 83 -1.89 16.46 -0.25
CA GLY A 83 -0.96 17.45 -0.81
C GLY A 83 -1.01 18.79 -0.07
N ILE A 84 -2.17 19.15 0.48
CA ILE A 84 -2.40 20.34 1.31
C ILE A 84 -3.35 19.94 2.45
N PRO A 85 -2.98 20.12 3.73
CA PRO A 85 -3.90 19.91 4.84
C PRO A 85 -5.14 20.78 4.68
N LYS A 86 -6.33 20.21 4.87
CA LYS A 86 -7.60 20.93 4.79
C LYS A 86 -7.83 21.79 6.03
N ASP A 87 -7.33 21.36 7.18
CA ASP A 87 -7.48 22.07 8.44
C ASP A 87 -6.29 21.86 9.40
N GLN A 88 -6.06 22.81 10.32
CA GLN A 88 -4.95 22.74 11.29
C GLN A 88 -5.15 21.65 12.37
N THR A 89 -6.35 21.07 12.48
CA THR A 89 -6.67 19.99 13.43
C THR A 89 -6.38 18.59 12.88
N GLU A 90 -5.98 18.47 11.62
CA GLU A 90 -5.68 17.17 11.03
C GLU A 90 -4.34 16.61 11.54
N THR A 91 -4.33 15.33 11.90
CA THR A 91 -3.17 14.60 12.38
C THR A 91 -2.76 13.52 11.38
N ALA A 92 -1.54 12.99 11.51
CA ALA A 92 -1.07 11.90 10.64
C ALA A 92 -1.97 10.65 10.68
N ASP A 93 -2.66 10.38 11.79
CA ASP A 93 -3.58 9.25 11.90
C ASP A 93 -4.86 9.43 11.06
N ASP A 94 -5.21 10.66 10.70
CA ASP A 94 -6.39 10.97 9.89
C ASP A 94 -6.24 10.49 8.45
N TYR A 95 -5.00 10.29 8.02
CA TYR A 95 -4.64 9.83 6.69
C TYR A 95 -4.24 8.35 6.66
N LYS A 96 -4.47 7.63 7.77
CA LYS A 96 -4.23 6.20 7.87
C LYS A 96 -5.51 5.42 7.64
N THR A 97 -5.38 4.46 6.74
CA THR A 97 -6.41 3.51 6.36
C THR A 97 -5.91 2.11 6.67
N ILE A 98 -6.67 1.32 7.43
CA ILE A 98 -6.39 -0.09 7.66
C ILE A 98 -7.17 -0.91 6.63
N TYR A 99 -6.48 -1.72 5.84
CA TYR A 99 -7.10 -2.65 4.89
C TYR A 99 -6.88 -4.08 5.33
N ASN A 100 -7.98 -4.83 5.51
CA ASN A 100 -7.93 -6.25 5.82
C ASN A 100 -7.96 -7.08 4.54
N VAL A 101 -6.92 -7.87 4.31
CA VAL A 101 -6.71 -8.59 3.05
C VAL A 101 -7.62 -9.79 2.87
N LYS A 102 -8.14 -10.36 3.97
CA LYS A 102 -9.00 -11.55 3.95
C LYS A 102 -10.42 -11.24 3.48
N ASN A 103 -10.98 -10.13 3.96
CA ASN A 103 -12.38 -9.77 3.71
C ASN A 103 -12.53 -8.52 2.82
N GLY A 104 -11.42 -7.86 2.48
CA GLY A 104 -11.41 -6.65 1.67
C GLY A 104 -11.97 -5.42 2.39
N THR A 105 -12.21 -5.47 3.70
CA THR A 105 -12.75 -4.34 4.45
C THR A 105 -11.69 -3.28 4.68
N THR A 106 -12.15 -2.03 4.73
CA THR A 106 -11.29 -0.87 4.90
C THR A 106 -11.84 -0.03 6.05
N THR A 107 -10.99 0.31 7.01
CA THR A 107 -11.34 1.13 8.16
C THR A 107 -10.45 2.37 8.18
N ASN A 108 -11.06 3.54 8.11
CA ASN A 108 -10.34 4.81 8.30
C ASN A 108 -10.31 5.12 9.79
N LYS A 109 -9.14 5.48 10.32
CA LYS A 109 -9.00 5.78 11.76
C LYS A 109 -9.73 7.05 12.20
N LYS A 110 -10.03 7.95 11.27
CA LYS A 110 -11.01 9.02 11.48
C LYS A 110 -12.13 8.80 10.48
N GLY A 111 -13.37 8.86 10.94
CA GLY A 111 -14.54 8.81 10.08
C GLY A 111 -14.45 9.91 9.03
N ALA A 112 -13.94 9.58 7.85
CA ALA A 112 -14.20 10.34 6.65
C ALA A 112 -15.69 10.10 6.36
N ALA A 113 -16.53 10.91 7.02
CA ALA A 113 -17.88 11.10 6.58
C ALA A 113 -17.82 11.49 5.10
N ASN A 114 -18.62 10.79 4.30
CA ASN A 114 -18.89 11.12 2.90
C ASN A 114 -19.23 12.60 2.72
#